data_AF-A0AAD5TM43-F1
#
_entry.id   AF-A0AAD5TM43-F1
#
_cell.length_a   1.000
_cell.length_b   1.000
_cell.length_c   1.000
_cell.angle_alpha   90.00
_cell.angle_beta   90.00
_cell.angle_gamma   90.00
#
_symmetry.space_group_name_H-M   'P 1'
#
loop_
_entity.id
_entity.type
_entity.pdbx_description
1 polymer ?
#
loop_
_entity_poly.entity_id
_entity_poly.type
_entity_poly.pdbx_seq_one_letter_code
_entity_poly.pdbx_strand_id
1 'polypeptide(L)'
;MFAAVQRPAAAAHFASKPGPSSSSQSAQALNDLARLRNEFSESELWVQRKKQDWLDKYAGAPREDGDTEQRHEFGKGASFPEAADDMRLDIPALLQAQPKNVEAEVRFHEELFQKMKFTFVEQKAKEGFLKRVLDVPARFPTQQDVESLNVSAAGKQKLLKNKKQTCKELRDQVEQLMVAAYSDQVAIAEKAAATEQVIQEHGKLEQELANLFQKASPTTSDLSEHELAIAEQDAALAELRAKLAKQQSLLAQQKSSTDTLLAELVRLRAERADADAAASEAEAIARSKDPQLDELGKWYREQTLFLKQIQGVKEIRHPKGNADRIEIVWELDGGVSCTLLVSYKRDGKAPSGYVLDAKFIDSPYPCPLADILHAANTSCHNRTLESMLRHLTQTVPLRIRNLTERERELEALCLLATTASSEVGGDHSEIHNNVYAGVSYEPDTRQVVVHVDAAARTFALRLAENYPAAGARGIEVVAVEPRMDDEVDEAAEWTKRCRDSGVRTVTDFIPMLN
;
A
#
# COMPACT_ATOMS: atom_id res chain seq x y z
N MET A 1 57.45 -40.72 -51.17
CA MET A 1 57.45 -39.28 -50.87
C MET A 1 56.73 -39.07 -49.54
N PHE A 2 57.50 -39.06 -48.46
CA PHE A 2 57.03 -38.72 -47.12
C PHE A 2 57.35 -37.24 -46.88
N ALA A 3 56.37 -36.45 -46.48
CA ALA A 3 56.59 -35.10 -45.98
C ALA A 3 56.28 -35.09 -44.48
N ALA A 4 57.27 -34.62 -43.72
CA ALA A 4 57.33 -34.64 -42.27
C ALA A 4 57.48 -33.21 -41.72
N VAL A 5 57.34 -33.11 -40.39
CA VAL A 5 57.85 -32.04 -39.50
C VAL A 5 57.07 -30.69 -39.59
N GLN A 6 56.69 -29.95 -38.54
CA GLN A 6 57.27 -29.69 -37.21
C GLN A 6 56.20 -29.32 -36.16
N ARG A 7 56.39 -29.80 -34.92
CA ARG A 7 55.86 -29.22 -33.67
C ARG A 7 56.99 -28.42 -33.01
N PRO A 8 56.75 -27.23 -32.43
CA PRO A 8 57.71 -26.64 -31.51
C PRO A 8 57.38 -27.00 -30.06
N ALA A 9 58.42 -27.39 -29.34
CA ALA A 9 58.46 -27.52 -27.89
C ALA A 9 58.68 -26.13 -27.26
N ALA A 10 57.92 -25.82 -26.21
CA ALA A 10 58.27 -24.78 -25.25
C ALA A 10 57.90 -25.30 -23.85
N ALA A 11 58.90 -25.89 -23.20
CA ALA A 11 58.90 -26.15 -21.76
C ALA A 11 59.19 -24.82 -21.05
N ALA A 12 58.25 -24.35 -20.23
CA ALA A 12 58.46 -23.24 -19.32
C ALA A 12 58.18 -23.72 -17.90
N HIS A 13 59.21 -23.60 -17.07
CA HIS A 13 59.20 -23.77 -15.62
C HIS A 13 58.03 -23.02 -14.96
N PHE A 14 57.19 -23.74 -14.22
CA PHE A 14 56.40 -23.16 -13.14
C PHE A 14 56.75 -23.89 -11.85
N ALA A 15 57.56 -23.24 -11.02
CA ALA A 15 57.78 -23.62 -9.64
C ALA A 15 56.48 -23.39 -8.85
N SER A 16 55.90 -24.46 -8.31
CA SER A 16 54.79 -24.39 -7.39
C SER A 16 55.27 -23.86 -6.03
N LYS A 17 54.88 -22.64 -5.69
CA LYS A 17 54.88 -22.18 -4.30
C LYS A 17 53.82 -22.97 -3.53
N PRO A 18 54.11 -23.51 -2.34
CA PRO A 18 53.08 -24.11 -1.48
C PRO A 18 52.14 -23.00 -1.00
N GLY A 19 50.88 -23.09 -1.40
CA GLY A 19 49.80 -22.23 -0.90
C GLY A 19 49.50 -22.54 0.56
N PRO A 20 49.04 -21.54 1.35
CA PRO A 20 48.74 -21.72 2.76
C PRO A 20 47.62 -22.76 2.94
N SER A 21 47.83 -23.65 3.91
CA SER A 21 46.96 -24.78 4.27
C SER A 21 45.48 -24.39 4.39
N SER A 22 44.65 -24.96 3.51
CA SER A 22 43.19 -24.80 3.44
C SER A 22 42.43 -25.23 4.69
N SER A 23 43.08 -25.97 5.60
CA SER A 23 42.47 -26.39 6.88
C SER A 23 42.23 -25.22 7.84
N SER A 24 43.07 -24.17 7.81
CA SER A 24 42.93 -23.04 8.73
C SER A 24 41.76 -22.12 8.36
N GLN A 25 41.46 -21.95 7.07
CA GLN A 25 40.36 -21.08 6.62
C GLN A 25 38.99 -21.74 6.82
N SER A 26 38.93 -23.07 6.67
CA SER A 26 37.72 -23.86 6.97
C SER A 26 37.35 -23.80 8.46
N ALA A 27 38.32 -23.91 9.36
CA ALA A 27 38.08 -23.82 10.79
C ALA A 27 37.63 -22.40 11.22
N GLN A 28 38.15 -21.36 10.56
CA GLN A 28 37.77 -19.97 10.83
C GLN A 28 36.35 -19.66 10.35
N ALA A 29 35.97 -20.15 9.16
CA ALA A 29 34.60 -19.99 8.65
C ALA A 29 33.55 -20.70 9.50
N LEU A 30 33.87 -21.87 10.07
CA LEU A 30 32.98 -22.58 11.00
C LEU A 30 32.82 -21.83 12.33
N ASN A 31 33.89 -21.21 12.83
CA ASN A 31 33.82 -20.36 14.03
C ASN A 31 33.02 -19.07 13.79
N ASP A 32 33.14 -18.47 12.61
CA ASP A 32 32.38 -17.27 12.24
C ASP A 32 30.87 -17.57 12.07
N LEU A 33 30.52 -18.74 11.52
CA LEU A 33 29.13 -19.20 11.46
C LEU A 33 28.54 -19.53 12.84
N ALA A 34 29.32 -20.14 13.73
CA ALA A 34 28.91 -20.40 15.10
C ALA A 34 28.69 -19.09 15.88
N ARG A 35 29.53 -18.08 15.63
CA ARG A 35 29.38 -16.73 16.21
C ARG A 35 28.12 -16.02 15.70
N LEU A 36 27.87 -16.04 14.39
CA LEU A 36 26.66 -15.46 13.81
C LEU A 36 25.38 -16.14 14.34
N ARG A 37 25.38 -17.46 14.51
CA ARG A 37 24.25 -18.19 15.10
C ARG A 37 23.92 -17.72 16.51
N ASN A 38 24.94 -17.46 17.33
CA ASN A 38 24.74 -16.96 18.69
C ASN A 38 24.26 -15.49 18.68
N GLU A 39 24.81 -14.64 17.81
CA GLU A 39 24.37 -13.25 17.64
C GLU A 39 22.92 -13.16 17.15
N PHE A 40 22.49 -14.07 16.26
CA PHE A 40 21.09 -14.16 15.82
C PHE A 40 20.15 -14.53 16.99
N SER A 41 20.54 -15.50 17.83
CA SER A 41 19.72 -15.88 18.98
C SER A 41 19.56 -14.76 20.02
N GLU A 42 20.61 -13.95 20.23
CA GLU A 42 20.55 -12.78 21.12
C GLU A 42 19.67 -11.66 20.54
N SER A 43 19.73 -11.45 19.23
CA SER A 43 18.88 -10.45 18.55
C SER A 43 17.40 -10.85 18.54
N GLU A 44 17.10 -12.15 18.41
CA GLU A 44 15.73 -12.66 18.47
C GLU A 44 15.14 -12.54 19.88
N LEU A 45 15.94 -12.82 20.92
CA LEU A 45 15.56 -12.58 22.31
C LEU A 45 15.36 -11.10 22.61
N TRP A 46 16.16 -10.21 22.02
CA TRP A 46 15.99 -8.76 22.17
C TRP A 46 14.68 -8.25 21.54
N VAL A 47 14.33 -8.74 20.34
CA VAL A 47 13.06 -8.40 19.67
C VAL A 47 11.86 -8.95 20.45
N GLN A 48 11.94 -10.18 20.96
CA GLN A 48 10.89 -10.74 21.81
C GLN A 48 10.73 -9.96 23.12
N ARG A 49 11.83 -9.51 23.73
CA ARG A 49 11.80 -8.66 24.92
C ARG A 49 11.16 -7.31 24.65
N LYS A 50 11.45 -6.69 23.50
CA LYS A 50 10.81 -5.42 23.09
C LYS A 50 9.33 -5.57 22.78
N LYS A 51 8.93 -6.71 22.22
CA LYS A 51 7.51 -7.06 22.03
C LYS A 51 6.81 -7.24 23.37
N GLN A 52 7.44 -7.89 24.34
CA GLN A 52 6.88 -8.09 25.67
C GLN A 52 6.77 -6.78 26.46
N ASP A 53 7.82 -5.94 26.44
CA ASP A 53 7.79 -4.56 26.99
C ASP A 53 6.63 -3.74 26.41
N TRP A 54 6.38 -3.88 25.11
CA TRP A 54 5.28 -3.20 24.44
C TRP A 54 3.92 -3.75 24.90
N LEU A 55 3.77 -5.08 24.99
CA LEU A 55 2.54 -5.70 25.49
C LEU A 55 2.25 -5.33 26.95
N ASP A 56 3.26 -5.35 27.83
CA ASP A 56 3.09 -5.03 29.24
C ASP A 56 2.72 -3.54 29.44
N LYS A 57 3.25 -2.65 28.58
CA LYS A 57 2.89 -1.23 28.57
C LYS A 57 1.41 -0.98 28.21
N TYR A 58 0.78 -1.87 27.45
CA TYR A 58 -0.61 -1.73 27.02
C TYR A 58 -1.58 -2.68 27.74
N ALA A 59 -1.10 -3.76 28.35
CA ALA A 59 -1.89 -4.69 29.15
C ALA A 59 -2.14 -4.18 30.58
N GLY A 60 -1.30 -3.26 31.08
CA GLY A 60 -1.42 -2.65 32.41
C GLY A 60 -2.26 -1.36 32.47
N ALA A 61 -2.81 -0.88 31.36
CA ALA A 61 -3.72 0.26 31.38
C ALA A 61 -5.05 -0.21 32.03
N PRO A 62 -5.48 0.39 33.16
CA PRO A 62 -6.75 0.03 33.78
C PRO A 62 -7.86 0.25 32.76
N ARG A 63 -8.67 -0.78 32.51
CA ARG A 63 -9.99 -0.60 31.90
C ARG A 63 -10.84 0.13 32.92
N GLU A 64 -10.87 1.45 32.83
CA GLU A 64 -11.89 2.28 33.47
C GLU A 64 -13.22 2.04 32.75
N ASP A 65 -13.92 1.00 33.19
CA ASP A 65 -15.36 0.89 32.99
C ASP A 65 -16.02 1.87 33.98
N GLY A 66 -16.53 2.99 33.48
CA GLY A 66 -17.36 3.90 34.27
C GLY A 66 -17.45 5.31 33.72
N ASP A 67 -18.58 5.63 33.12
CA ASP A 67 -19.08 6.95 32.73
C ASP A 67 -18.46 8.14 33.51
N THR A 68 -17.53 8.84 32.87
CA THR A 68 -17.36 10.29 33.06
C THR A 68 -16.59 10.83 31.86
N GLU A 69 -17.28 11.62 31.04
CA GLU A 69 -16.70 12.34 29.91
C GLU A 69 -15.66 13.35 30.41
N GLN A 70 -14.40 12.96 30.47
CA GLN A 70 -13.27 13.88 30.45
C GLN A 70 -12.43 13.60 29.21
N ARG A 71 -12.73 14.35 28.15
CA ARG A 71 -11.90 14.43 26.95
C ARG A 71 -10.54 15.01 27.32
N HIS A 72 -9.52 14.16 27.45
CA HIS A 72 -8.14 14.59 27.33
C HIS A 72 -7.83 14.91 25.86
N GLU A 73 -7.97 16.19 25.50
CA GLU A 73 -7.45 16.75 24.27
C GLU A 73 -5.91 16.75 24.32
N PHE A 74 -5.30 15.74 23.70
CA PHE A 74 -3.90 15.83 23.29
C PHE A 74 -3.82 16.66 22.01
N GLY A 75 -3.20 17.84 22.11
CA GLY A 75 -2.51 18.47 20.98
C GLY A 75 -3.37 19.25 20.00
N LYS A 76 -4.12 20.25 20.49
CA LYS A 76 -4.34 21.47 19.70
C LYS A 76 -3.43 22.54 20.28
N GLY A 77 -2.58 23.11 19.43
CA GLY A 77 -1.76 24.25 19.80
C GLY A 77 -2.64 25.32 20.42
N ALA A 78 -2.21 25.86 21.56
CA ALA A 78 -2.87 26.95 22.22
C ALA A 78 -2.95 28.15 21.25
N SER A 79 -4.08 28.28 20.56
CA SER A 79 -4.53 29.55 20.05
C SER A 79 -4.79 30.42 21.29
N PHE A 80 -3.93 31.42 21.47
CA PHE A 80 -4.15 32.46 22.47
C PHE A 80 -5.53 33.08 22.21
N PRO A 81 -6.35 33.28 23.25
CA PRO A 81 -7.56 34.09 23.13
C PRO A 81 -7.11 35.53 22.87
N GLU A 82 -7.26 35.99 21.63
CA GLU A 82 -6.81 37.32 21.17
C GLU A 82 -7.86 38.42 21.44
N ALA A 83 -8.89 38.14 22.23
CA ALA A 83 -9.95 39.11 22.51
C ALA A 83 -10.61 38.85 23.87
N ALA A 84 -9.95 39.28 24.94
CA ALA A 84 -10.60 39.79 26.15
C ALA A 84 -9.53 40.34 27.09
N ASP A 85 -9.79 41.55 27.60
CA ASP A 85 -9.11 42.22 28.70
C ASP A 85 -7.72 42.80 28.41
N ASP A 86 -7.75 44.06 27.99
CA ASP A 86 -6.77 45.11 28.32
C ASP A 86 -6.69 45.38 29.85
N MET A 87 -6.90 44.37 30.70
CA MET A 87 -6.43 44.42 32.07
C MET A 87 -4.93 44.16 32.04
N ARG A 88 -4.18 45.25 31.84
CA ARG A 88 -2.80 45.36 32.31
C ARG A 88 -2.78 44.88 33.76
N LEU A 89 -2.42 43.61 33.95
CA LEU A 89 -2.08 43.06 35.25
C LEU A 89 -0.94 43.93 35.75
N ASP A 90 -1.22 44.80 36.72
CA ASP A 90 -0.20 45.57 37.42
C ASP A 90 0.58 44.60 38.30
N ILE A 91 1.54 43.91 37.66
CA ILE A 91 2.51 43.00 38.28
C ILE A 91 3.13 43.63 39.54
N PRO A 92 3.47 44.95 39.59
CA PRO A 92 3.98 45.58 40.81
C PRO A 92 3.01 45.56 42.01
N ALA A 93 1.69 45.62 41.78
CA ALA A 93 0.69 45.65 42.84
C ALA A 93 0.44 44.25 43.43
N LEU A 94 0.52 43.20 42.60
CA LEU A 94 0.46 41.80 43.05
C LEU A 94 1.72 41.39 43.83
N LEU A 95 2.87 42.01 43.54
CA LEU A 95 4.14 41.75 44.21
C LEU A 95 4.21 42.24 45.66
N GLN A 96 3.52 43.33 46.00
CA GLN A 96 3.46 43.81 47.39
C GLN A 96 2.59 42.92 48.30
N ALA A 97 1.67 42.14 47.72
CA ALA A 97 0.69 41.38 48.50
C ALA A 97 1.22 40.03 49.00
N GLN A 98 2.15 39.37 48.29
CA GLN A 98 2.65 38.04 48.67
C GLN A 98 4.15 37.80 48.36
N PRO A 99 5.06 37.95 49.33
CA PRO A 99 6.50 37.77 49.14
C PRO A 99 6.94 36.31 48.86
N LYS A 100 6.04 35.33 48.97
CA LYS A 100 6.29 33.93 48.57
C LYS A 100 6.14 33.68 47.06
N ASN A 101 5.69 34.68 46.29
CA ASN A 101 5.43 34.56 44.85
C ASN A 101 6.63 34.95 43.95
N VAL A 102 7.74 35.42 44.55
CA VAL A 102 8.92 35.88 43.82
C VAL A 102 9.57 34.74 43.01
N GLU A 103 9.58 33.50 43.52
CA GLU A 103 10.14 32.36 42.77
C GLU A 103 9.33 31.99 41.53
N ALA A 104 8.00 32.07 41.61
CA ALA A 104 7.13 31.81 40.47
C ALA A 104 7.28 32.89 39.41
N GLU A 105 7.47 34.14 39.82
CA GLU A 105 7.71 35.26 38.92
C GLU A 105 9.09 35.19 38.25
N VAL A 106 10.14 34.84 38.99
CA VAL A 106 11.47 34.59 38.42
C VAL A 106 11.37 33.49 37.36
N ARG A 107 10.68 32.38 37.64
CA ARG A 107 10.46 31.31 36.66
C ARG A 107 9.64 31.79 35.46
N PHE A 108 8.59 32.59 35.68
CA PHE A 108 7.79 33.15 34.60
C PHE A 108 8.64 34.05 33.68
N HIS A 109 9.48 34.92 34.24
CA HIS A 109 10.38 35.75 33.45
C HIS A 109 11.47 34.92 32.76
N GLU A 110 12.02 33.88 33.41
CA GLU A 110 12.94 32.95 32.77
C GLU A 110 12.30 32.27 31.55
N GLU A 111 11.06 31.77 31.67
CA GLU A 111 10.32 31.18 30.56
C GLU A 111 10.00 32.19 29.46
N LEU A 112 9.59 33.41 29.83
CA LEU A 112 9.32 34.49 28.88
C LEU A 112 10.58 34.88 28.11
N PHE A 113 11.71 35.05 28.79
CA PHE A 113 12.99 35.36 28.15
C PHE A 113 13.50 34.20 27.29
N GLN A 114 13.29 32.94 27.70
CA GLN A 114 13.61 31.78 26.87
C GLN A 114 12.78 31.76 25.58
N LYS A 115 11.46 32.03 25.66
CA LYS A 115 10.59 32.14 24.49
C LYS A 115 11.02 33.29 23.57
N MET A 116 11.25 34.48 24.13
CA MET A 116 11.74 35.62 23.35
C MET A 116 13.07 35.34 22.66
N LYS A 117 14.01 34.69 23.36
CA LYS A 117 15.31 34.29 22.79
C LYS A 117 15.15 33.27 21.67
N PHE A 118 14.26 32.28 21.83
CA PHE A 118 13.97 31.30 20.78
C PHE A 118 13.41 31.98 19.53
N THR A 119 12.38 32.83 19.68
CA THR A 119 11.79 33.58 18.57
C THR A 119 12.81 34.47 17.87
N PHE A 120 13.68 35.14 18.62
CA PHE A 120 14.75 35.97 18.05
C PHE A 120 15.77 35.16 17.25
N VAL A 121 16.20 34.00 17.75
CA VAL A 121 17.16 33.13 17.05
C VAL A 121 16.53 32.56 15.78
N GLU A 122 15.27 32.15 15.84
CA GLU A 122 14.53 31.67 14.68
C GLU A 122 14.38 32.77 13.62
N GLN A 123 14.00 33.98 14.04
CA GLN A 123 13.88 35.13 13.14
C GLN A 123 15.23 35.46 12.49
N LYS A 124 16.31 35.52 13.27
CA LYS A 124 17.66 35.76 12.75
C LYS A 124 18.11 34.67 11.76
N ALA A 125 17.71 33.42 11.99
CA ALA A 125 17.97 32.32 11.07
C ALA A 125 17.16 32.46 9.77
N LYS A 126 15.88 32.83 9.86
CA LYS A 126 15.01 33.10 8.70
C LYS A 126 15.52 34.29 7.88
N GLU A 127 15.88 35.39 8.53
CA GLU A 127 16.49 36.56 7.89
C GLU A 127 17.83 36.20 7.24
N GLY A 128 18.67 35.43 7.93
CA GLY A 128 19.93 34.94 7.39
C GLY A 128 19.76 34.02 6.17
N PHE A 129 18.73 33.18 6.18
CA PHE A 129 18.37 32.33 5.04
C PHE A 129 17.85 33.16 3.87
N LEU A 130 16.87 34.03 4.10
CA LEU A 130 16.31 34.92 3.08
C LEU A 130 17.39 35.81 2.48
N LYS A 131 18.28 36.37 3.30
CA LYS A 131 19.41 37.16 2.82
C LYS A 131 20.32 36.33 1.91
N ARG A 132 20.66 35.08 2.27
CA ARG A 132 21.47 34.21 1.39
C ARG A 132 20.75 33.83 0.10
N VAL A 133 19.44 33.61 0.15
CA VAL A 133 18.62 33.27 -1.03
C VAL A 133 18.46 34.48 -1.96
N LEU A 134 18.31 35.68 -1.40
CA LEU A 134 18.13 36.93 -2.15
C LEU A 134 19.46 37.54 -2.63
N ASP A 135 20.57 37.35 -1.87
CA ASP A 135 21.91 37.82 -2.25
C ASP A 135 22.48 37.06 -3.45
N VAL A 136 21.97 35.85 -3.74
CA VAL A 136 22.30 35.11 -4.96
C VAL A 136 21.25 35.47 -6.02
N PRO A 137 21.57 36.28 -7.04
CA PRO A 137 20.62 36.58 -8.11
C PRO A 137 20.17 35.28 -8.75
N ALA A 138 18.86 35.13 -8.97
CA ALA A 138 18.31 33.96 -9.64
C ALA A 138 18.97 33.79 -11.02
N ARG A 139 19.94 32.88 -11.11
CA ARG A 139 20.56 32.51 -12.38
C ARG A 139 19.58 31.63 -13.13
N PHE A 140 19.01 32.18 -14.19
CA PHE A 140 18.28 31.38 -15.16
C PHE A 140 19.27 30.41 -15.83
N PRO A 141 18.99 29.10 -15.84
CA PRO A 141 19.84 28.11 -16.51
C PRO A 141 20.03 28.51 -17.96
N THR A 142 21.29 28.62 -18.40
CA THR A 142 21.58 28.84 -19.82
C THR A 142 21.38 27.54 -20.59
N GLN A 143 21.16 27.62 -21.90
CA GLN A 143 21.03 26.44 -22.76
C GLN A 143 22.26 25.52 -22.66
N GLN A 144 23.46 26.10 -22.47
CA GLN A 144 24.70 25.36 -22.26
C GLN A 144 24.71 24.57 -20.93
N ASP A 145 24.11 25.12 -19.86
CA ASP A 145 23.98 24.42 -18.58
C ASP A 145 23.05 23.20 -18.73
N VAL A 146 21.94 23.36 -19.45
CA VAL A 146 20.98 22.29 -19.73
C VAL A 146 21.64 21.18 -20.55
N GLU A 147 22.40 21.53 -21.58
CA GLU A 147 23.16 20.56 -22.39
C GLU A 147 24.20 19.82 -21.56
N SER A 148 24.97 20.52 -20.72
CA SER A 148 25.96 19.90 -19.83
C SER A 148 25.31 18.93 -18.82
N LEU A 149 24.15 19.30 -18.28
CA LEU A 149 23.36 18.47 -17.37
C LEU A 149 22.82 17.23 -18.08
N ASN A 150 22.33 17.38 -19.31
CA ASN A 150 21.84 16.25 -20.12
C ASN A 150 22.96 15.26 -20.45
N VAL A 151 24.17 15.75 -20.78
CA VAL A 151 25.35 14.89 -21.01
C VAL A 151 25.74 14.15 -19.72
N SER A 152 25.77 14.85 -18.58
CA SER A 152 26.03 14.23 -17.27
C SER A 152 24.95 13.21 -16.89
N ALA A 153 23.68 13.51 -17.14
CA ALA A 153 22.56 12.61 -16.88
C ALA A 153 22.65 11.34 -17.75
N ALA A 154 22.95 11.48 -19.05
CA ALA A 154 23.17 10.35 -19.94
C ALA A 154 24.38 9.49 -19.51
N GLY A 155 25.47 10.13 -19.06
CA GLY A 155 26.62 9.45 -18.49
C GLY A 155 26.28 8.63 -17.23
N LYS A 156 25.56 9.25 -16.29
CA LYS A 156 25.07 8.57 -15.07
C LYS A 156 24.10 7.45 -15.40
N GLN A 157 23.21 7.63 -16.38
CA GLN A 157 22.29 6.59 -16.83
C GLN A 157 23.02 5.38 -17.42
N LYS A 158 24.06 5.61 -18.25
CA LYS A 158 24.90 4.53 -18.79
C LYS A 158 25.64 3.79 -17.67
N LEU A 159 26.21 4.51 -16.71
CA LEU A 159 26.87 3.92 -15.54
C LEU A 159 25.90 3.08 -14.70
N LEU A 160 24.67 3.55 -14.47
CA LEU A 160 23.64 2.82 -13.75
C LEU A 160 23.21 1.55 -14.48
N LYS A 161 23.05 1.60 -15.81
CA LYS A 161 22.76 0.41 -16.63
C LYS A 161 23.87 -0.64 -16.52
N ASN A 162 25.12 -0.21 -16.59
CA ASN A 162 26.27 -1.12 -16.42
C ASN A 162 26.30 -1.73 -15.01
N LYS A 163 26.14 -0.93 -13.95
CA LYS A 163 26.08 -1.44 -12.57
C LYS A 163 24.92 -2.42 -12.37
N LYS A 164 23.74 -2.14 -12.92
CA LYS A 164 22.59 -3.04 -12.87
C LYS A 164 22.88 -4.38 -13.55
N GLN A 165 23.56 -4.35 -14.70
CA GLN A 165 23.97 -5.56 -15.42
C GLN A 165 24.98 -6.37 -14.61
N THR A 166 26.02 -5.74 -14.04
CA THR A 166 27.00 -6.41 -13.19
C THR A 166 26.36 -7.00 -11.93
N CYS A 167 25.43 -6.30 -11.28
CA CYS A 167 24.68 -6.84 -10.14
C CYS A 167 23.84 -8.06 -10.52
N LYS A 168 23.27 -8.08 -11.74
CA LYS A 168 22.52 -9.23 -12.25
C LYS A 168 23.44 -10.43 -12.46
N GLU A 169 24.57 -10.23 -13.14
CA GLU A 169 25.57 -11.28 -13.37
C GLU A 169 26.11 -11.86 -12.06
N LEU A 170 26.40 -11.00 -11.07
CA LEU A 170 26.86 -11.45 -9.76
C LEU A 170 25.78 -12.26 -9.02
N ARG A 171 24.51 -11.87 -9.12
CA ARG A 171 23.41 -12.64 -8.55
C ARG A 171 23.29 -14.02 -9.20
N ASP A 172 23.36 -14.08 -10.53
CA ASP A 172 23.27 -15.33 -11.28
C ASP A 172 24.44 -16.27 -10.91
N GLN A 173 25.65 -15.72 -10.68
CA GLN A 173 26.79 -16.49 -10.18
C GLN A 173 26.58 -17.01 -8.75
N VAL A 174 26.06 -16.18 -7.84
CA VAL A 174 25.75 -16.60 -6.47
C VAL A 174 24.71 -17.72 -6.48
N GLU A 175 23.67 -17.61 -7.29
CA GLU A 175 22.63 -18.63 -7.41
C GLU A 175 23.20 -19.96 -7.92
N GLN A 176 24.04 -19.94 -8.95
CA GLN A 176 24.74 -21.12 -9.44
C GLN A 176 25.63 -21.77 -8.36
N LEU A 177 26.37 -20.96 -7.60
CA LEU A 177 27.20 -21.44 -6.51
C LEU A 177 26.39 -22.03 -5.36
N MET A 178 25.24 -21.44 -5.02
CA MET A 178 24.34 -21.99 -4.00
C MET A 178 23.80 -23.36 -4.42
N VAL A 179 23.35 -23.50 -5.66
CA VAL A 179 22.84 -24.78 -6.18
C VAL A 179 23.93 -25.85 -6.16
N ALA A 180 25.14 -25.51 -6.61
CA ALA A 180 26.28 -26.42 -6.58
C ALA A 180 26.67 -26.81 -5.14
N ALA A 181 26.74 -25.85 -4.21
CA ALA A 181 27.06 -26.11 -2.82
C ALA A 181 25.99 -27.00 -2.15
N TYR A 182 24.72 -26.78 -2.46
CA TYR A 182 23.63 -27.62 -1.96
C TYR A 182 23.73 -29.05 -2.49
N SER A 183 23.97 -29.23 -3.79
CA SER A 183 24.16 -30.58 -4.36
C SER A 183 25.36 -31.30 -3.76
N ASP A 184 26.45 -30.58 -3.49
CA ASP A 184 27.65 -31.15 -2.86
C ASP A 184 27.38 -31.55 -1.41
N GLN A 185 26.63 -30.75 -0.65
CA GLN A 185 26.25 -31.10 0.72
C GLN A 185 25.36 -32.34 0.78
N VAL A 186 24.40 -32.47 -0.14
CA VAL A 186 23.56 -33.67 -0.24
C VAL A 186 24.44 -34.90 -0.55
N ALA A 187 25.34 -34.80 -1.53
CA ALA A 187 26.23 -35.90 -1.89
C ALA A 187 27.19 -36.30 -0.75
N ILE A 188 27.67 -35.33 0.04
CA ILE A 188 28.49 -35.60 1.23
C ILE A 188 27.66 -36.27 2.33
N ALA A 189 26.43 -35.81 2.57
CA ALA A 189 25.55 -36.40 3.56
C ALA A 189 25.19 -37.85 3.22
N GLU A 190 24.91 -38.16 1.95
CA GLU A 190 24.67 -39.53 1.48
C GLU A 190 25.89 -40.43 1.69
N LYS A 191 27.09 -39.94 1.36
CA LYS A 191 28.34 -40.67 1.59
C LYS A 191 28.62 -40.89 3.08
N ALA A 192 28.33 -39.89 3.92
CA ALA A 192 28.48 -40.01 5.36
C ALA A 192 27.52 -41.07 5.94
N ALA A 193 26.26 -41.07 5.51
CA ALA A 193 25.28 -42.07 5.91
C ALA A 193 25.67 -43.49 5.48
N ALA A 194 26.17 -43.65 4.24
CA ALA A 194 26.68 -44.93 3.76
C ALA A 194 27.90 -45.41 4.56
N THR A 195 28.81 -44.50 4.92
CA THR A 195 29.99 -44.83 5.72
C THR A 195 29.61 -45.25 7.14
N GLU A 196 28.66 -44.56 7.76
CA GLU A 196 28.14 -44.90 9.08
C GLU A 196 27.49 -46.30 9.08
N GLN A 197 26.74 -46.64 8.04
CA GLN A 197 26.18 -47.99 7.90
C GLN A 197 27.28 -49.07 7.83
N VAL A 198 28.35 -48.82 7.05
CA VAL A 198 29.48 -49.74 6.96
C VAL A 198 30.20 -49.90 8.31
N ILE A 199 30.36 -48.81 9.08
CA ILE A 199 30.95 -48.87 10.43
C ILE A 199 30.08 -49.72 11.37
N GLN A 200 28.76 -49.56 11.33
CA GLN A 200 27.84 -50.35 12.15
C GLN A 200 27.86 -51.83 11.77
N GLU A 201 27.92 -52.15 10.48
CA GLU A 201 28.06 -53.53 10.00
C GLU A 201 29.39 -54.15 10.44
N HIS A 202 30.49 -53.40 10.35
CA HIS A 202 31.79 -53.85 10.85
C HIS A 202 31.78 -54.12 12.36
N GLY A 203 31.18 -53.22 13.15
CA GLY A 203 31.06 -53.40 14.59
C GLY A 203 30.23 -54.63 14.98
N LYS A 204 29.16 -54.93 14.22
CA LYS A 204 28.38 -56.17 14.40
C LYS A 204 29.22 -57.42 14.09
N LEU A 205 29.96 -57.39 12.99
CA LEU A 205 30.83 -58.51 12.60
C LEU A 205 31.95 -58.75 13.63
N GLU A 206 32.56 -57.69 14.17
CA GLU A 206 33.56 -57.81 15.24
C GLU A 206 32.98 -58.40 16.52
N GLN A 207 31.75 -58.01 16.91
CA GLN A 207 31.05 -58.59 18.05
C GLN A 207 30.72 -60.07 17.84
N GLU A 208 30.23 -60.43 16.65
CA GLU A 208 29.97 -61.84 16.28
C GLU A 208 31.25 -62.68 16.35
N LEU A 209 32.35 -62.15 15.82
CA LEU A 209 33.65 -62.81 15.83
C LEU A 209 34.18 -62.98 17.27
N ALA A 210 34.07 -61.97 18.12
CA ALA A 210 34.42 -62.07 19.54
C ALA A 210 33.55 -63.10 20.30
N ASN A 211 32.25 -63.14 20.01
CA ASN A 211 31.32 -64.12 20.59
C ASN A 211 31.65 -65.55 20.14
N LEU A 212 32.04 -65.75 18.88
CA LEU A 212 32.49 -67.05 18.37
C LEU A 212 33.80 -67.50 19.02
N PHE A 213 34.75 -66.58 19.24
CA PHE A 213 35.99 -66.88 19.96
C PHE A 213 35.74 -67.24 21.43
N GLN A 214 34.76 -66.62 22.10
CA GLN A 214 34.38 -67.01 23.48
C GLN A 214 33.68 -68.37 23.55
N LYS A 215 32.92 -68.76 22.52
CA LYS A 215 32.22 -70.05 22.46
C LYS A 215 33.13 -71.21 22.04
N ALA A 216 34.27 -70.94 21.41
CA ALA A 216 35.23 -71.94 21.00
C ALA A 216 36.17 -72.33 22.15
N SER A 217 35.66 -73.10 23.12
CA SER A 217 36.48 -73.86 24.07
C SER A 217 36.63 -75.30 23.54
N PRO A 218 37.86 -75.87 23.46
CA PRO A 218 38.05 -77.20 22.90
C PRO A 218 37.77 -78.23 23.99
N THR A 219 36.51 -78.61 24.14
CA THR A 219 36.13 -79.77 24.95
C THR A 219 35.46 -80.77 24.03
N THR A 220 35.99 -81.98 24.04
CA THR A 220 35.56 -83.16 23.28
C THR A 220 34.04 -83.34 23.39
N SER A 221 33.33 -83.07 22.29
CA SER A 221 31.87 -83.17 22.20
C SER A 221 31.43 -84.61 21.95
N ASP A 222 30.51 -85.07 22.79
CA ASP A 222 29.82 -86.35 22.64
C ASP A 222 28.89 -86.31 21.41
N LEU A 223 28.63 -87.48 20.81
CA LEU A 223 27.90 -87.62 19.55
C LEU A 223 26.51 -86.94 19.55
N SER A 224 25.84 -86.82 20.72
CA SER A 224 24.53 -86.16 20.81
C SER A 224 24.61 -84.64 20.72
N GLU A 225 25.73 -84.01 21.09
CA GLU A 225 25.94 -82.57 20.91
C GLU A 225 26.12 -82.23 19.43
N HIS A 226 26.72 -83.14 18.65
CA HIS A 226 26.82 -82.99 17.19
C HIS A 226 25.45 -83.10 16.50
N GLU A 227 24.57 -84.00 16.93
CA GLU A 227 23.20 -84.09 16.38
C GLU A 227 22.37 -82.83 16.70
N LEU A 228 22.51 -82.28 17.90
CA LEU A 228 21.86 -81.02 18.31
C LEU A 228 22.43 -79.82 17.52
N ALA A 229 23.75 -79.77 17.32
CA ALA A 229 24.40 -78.75 16.50
C ALA A 229 24.00 -78.83 15.02
N ILE A 230 23.82 -80.04 14.47
CA ILE A 230 23.31 -80.22 13.10
C ILE A 230 21.86 -79.72 13.01
N ALA A 231 21.01 -80.05 13.98
CA ALA A 231 19.63 -79.58 14.02
C ALA A 231 19.53 -78.05 14.14
N GLU A 232 20.39 -77.43 14.95
CA GLU A 232 20.49 -75.96 15.04
C GLU A 232 21.01 -75.33 13.74
N GLN A 233 21.99 -75.94 13.07
CA GLN A 233 22.47 -75.48 11.78
C GLN A 233 21.41 -75.60 10.68
N ASP A 234 20.63 -76.69 10.67
CA ASP A 234 19.53 -76.87 9.73
C ASP A 234 18.41 -75.86 9.96
N ALA A 235 18.09 -75.55 11.22
CA ALA A 235 17.14 -74.49 11.57
C ALA A 235 17.65 -73.10 11.14
N ALA A 236 18.93 -72.79 11.37
CA ALA A 236 19.55 -71.55 10.94
C ALA A 236 19.60 -71.43 9.41
N LEU A 237 19.89 -72.52 8.68
CA LEU A 237 19.85 -72.56 7.22
C LEU A 237 18.42 -72.38 6.69
N ALA A 238 17.42 -72.96 7.34
CA ALA A 238 16.02 -72.74 6.99
C ALA A 238 15.61 -71.27 7.19
N GLU A 239 16.01 -70.64 8.30
CA GLU A 239 15.76 -69.22 8.55
C GLU A 239 16.47 -68.32 7.52
N LEU A 240 17.72 -68.64 7.18
CA LEU A 240 18.49 -67.89 6.17
C LEU A 240 17.85 -68.00 4.78
N ARG A 241 17.38 -69.19 4.40
CA ARG A 241 16.62 -69.41 3.15
C ARG A 241 15.32 -68.61 3.13
N ALA A 242 14.59 -68.54 4.25
CA ALA A 242 13.39 -67.74 4.37
C ALA A 242 13.70 -66.23 4.24
N LYS A 243 14.77 -65.74 4.88
CA LYS A 243 15.25 -64.35 4.72
C LYS A 243 15.64 -64.05 3.28
N LEU A 244 16.34 -64.98 2.61
CA LEU A 244 16.76 -64.83 1.23
C LEU A 244 15.56 -64.79 0.27
N ALA A 245 14.57 -65.66 0.45
CA ALA A 245 13.32 -65.63 -0.31
C ALA A 245 12.55 -64.31 -0.12
N LYS A 246 12.51 -63.79 1.12
CA LYS A 246 11.90 -62.49 1.42
C LYS A 246 12.65 -61.32 0.77
N GLN A 247 13.98 -61.35 0.77
CA GLN A 247 14.79 -60.32 0.11
C GLN A 247 14.64 -60.39 -1.42
N GLN A 248 14.58 -61.59 -1.99
CA GLN A 248 14.34 -61.78 -3.43
C GLN A 248 12.97 -61.26 -3.86
N SER A 249 11.92 -61.50 -3.07
CA SER A 249 10.58 -60.96 -3.38
C SER A 249 10.54 -59.44 -3.28
N LEU A 250 11.21 -58.86 -2.29
CA LEU A 250 11.31 -57.40 -2.13
C LEU A 250 12.10 -56.76 -3.28
N LEU A 251 13.19 -57.39 -3.73
CA LEU A 251 13.97 -56.95 -4.89
C LEU A 251 13.13 -57.01 -6.18
N ALA A 252 12.35 -58.07 -6.37
CA ALA A 252 11.45 -58.18 -7.51
C ALA A 252 10.35 -57.11 -7.50
N GLN A 253 9.78 -56.81 -6.33
CA GLN A 253 8.80 -55.75 -6.16
C GLN A 253 9.40 -54.37 -6.44
N GLN A 254 10.61 -54.09 -5.93
CA GLN A 254 11.31 -52.84 -6.21
C GLN A 254 11.62 -52.68 -7.70
N LYS A 255 12.10 -53.73 -8.38
CA LYS A 255 12.33 -53.71 -9.83
C LYS A 255 11.06 -53.40 -10.62
N SER A 256 9.95 -54.07 -10.28
CA SER A 256 8.65 -53.78 -10.88
C SER A 256 8.23 -52.32 -10.67
N SER A 257 8.43 -51.79 -9.46
CA SER A 257 8.14 -50.38 -9.16
C SER A 257 9.06 -49.40 -9.88
N THR A 258 10.33 -49.74 -10.11
CA THR A 258 11.23 -48.87 -10.90
C THR A 258 10.84 -48.86 -12.37
N ASP A 259 10.41 -50.01 -12.90
CA ASP A 259 9.98 -50.12 -14.30
C ASP A 259 8.70 -49.32 -14.56
N THR A 260 7.73 -49.34 -13.63
CA THR A 260 6.52 -48.51 -13.74
C THR A 260 6.84 -47.02 -13.67
N LEU A 261 7.72 -46.60 -12.75
CA LEU A 261 8.17 -45.21 -12.65
C LEU A 261 8.92 -44.75 -13.90
N LEU A 262 9.75 -45.60 -14.50
CA LEU A 262 10.44 -45.29 -15.77
C LEU A 262 9.45 -45.12 -16.92
N ALA A 263 8.42 -45.96 -17.01
CA ALA A 263 7.36 -45.82 -18.01
C ALA A 263 6.58 -44.50 -17.84
N GLU A 264 6.26 -44.13 -16.59
CA GLU A 264 5.60 -42.86 -16.29
C GLU A 264 6.50 -41.66 -16.63
N LEU A 265 7.79 -41.74 -16.33
CA LEU A 265 8.76 -40.70 -16.66
C LEU A 265 8.84 -40.49 -18.20
N VAL A 266 8.86 -41.58 -18.98
CA VAL A 266 8.84 -41.49 -20.45
C VAL A 266 7.57 -40.79 -20.94
N ARG A 267 6.40 -41.12 -20.38
CA ARG A 267 5.13 -40.45 -20.70
C ARG A 267 5.18 -38.95 -20.37
N LEU A 268 5.62 -38.59 -19.17
CA LEU A 268 5.70 -37.19 -18.74
C LEU A 268 6.68 -36.36 -19.57
N ARG A 269 7.78 -36.96 -20.04
CA ARG A 269 8.71 -36.29 -20.97
C ARG A 269 8.07 -35.99 -22.32
N ALA A 270 7.25 -36.90 -22.83
CA ALA A 270 6.50 -36.66 -24.07
C ALA A 270 5.48 -35.53 -23.90
N GLU A 271 4.69 -35.56 -22.81
CA GLU A 271 3.72 -34.51 -22.50
C GLU A 271 4.37 -33.13 -22.33
N ARG A 272 5.55 -33.07 -21.70
CA ARG A 272 6.33 -31.84 -21.60
C ARG A 272 6.76 -31.34 -22.98
N ALA A 273 7.27 -32.23 -23.84
CA ALA A 273 7.71 -31.85 -25.18
C ALA A 273 6.54 -31.29 -26.02
N ASP A 274 5.35 -31.89 -25.92
CA ASP A 274 4.14 -31.41 -26.60
C ASP A 274 3.70 -30.04 -26.06
N ALA A 275 3.76 -29.84 -24.74
CA ALA A 275 3.44 -28.55 -24.12
C ALA A 275 4.45 -27.45 -24.52
N ASP A 276 5.74 -27.77 -24.56
CA ASP A 276 6.79 -26.84 -25.00
C ASP A 276 6.61 -26.48 -26.49
N ALA A 277 6.23 -27.45 -27.33
CA ALA A 277 5.90 -27.21 -28.75
C ALA A 277 4.69 -26.27 -28.89
N ALA A 278 3.60 -26.53 -28.17
CA ALA A 278 2.41 -25.68 -28.18
C ALA A 278 2.70 -24.26 -27.67
N ALA A 279 3.52 -24.12 -26.63
CA ALA A 279 3.96 -22.82 -26.13
C ALA A 279 4.78 -22.04 -27.18
N SER A 280 5.70 -22.73 -27.86
CA SER A 280 6.53 -22.12 -28.92
C SER A 280 5.70 -21.66 -30.13
N GLU A 281 4.65 -22.41 -30.49
CA GLU A 281 3.73 -22.04 -31.56
C GLU A 281 2.88 -20.83 -31.16
N ALA A 282 2.37 -20.80 -29.91
CA ALA A 282 1.67 -19.65 -29.37
C ALA A 282 2.55 -18.39 -29.35
N GLU A 283 3.83 -18.51 -29.02
CA GLU A 283 4.81 -17.42 -29.12
C GLU A 283 5.05 -16.98 -30.57
N ALA A 284 5.19 -17.91 -31.51
CA ALA A 284 5.38 -17.61 -32.92
C ALA A 284 4.16 -16.84 -33.48
N ILE A 285 2.94 -17.30 -33.16
CA ILE A 285 1.69 -16.63 -33.50
C ILE A 285 1.61 -15.24 -32.86
N ALA A 286 2.05 -15.09 -31.60
CA ALA A 286 2.11 -13.79 -30.94
C ALA A 286 3.11 -12.83 -31.61
N ARG A 287 4.26 -13.33 -32.06
CA ARG A 287 5.28 -12.56 -32.78
C ARG A 287 4.89 -12.23 -34.22
N SER A 288 4.04 -13.06 -34.86
CA SER A 288 3.52 -12.83 -36.20
C SER A 288 2.29 -11.91 -36.23
N LYS A 289 1.83 -11.39 -35.07
CA LYS A 289 0.79 -10.36 -35.05
C LYS A 289 1.33 -9.11 -35.73
N ASP A 290 0.51 -8.55 -36.63
CA ASP A 290 0.83 -7.36 -37.40
C ASP A 290 1.26 -6.22 -36.45
N PRO A 291 2.46 -5.63 -36.64
CA PRO A 291 2.89 -4.45 -35.88
C PRO A 291 1.84 -3.33 -35.84
N GLN A 292 1.00 -3.22 -36.89
CA GLN A 292 -0.08 -2.25 -36.94
C GLN A 292 -1.20 -2.53 -35.92
N LEU A 293 -1.50 -3.80 -35.61
CA LEU A 293 -2.46 -4.15 -34.56
C LEU A 293 -1.94 -3.82 -33.17
N ASP A 294 -0.63 -3.97 -32.95
CA ASP A 294 0.00 -3.60 -31.69
C ASP A 294 0.04 -2.08 -31.50
N GLU A 295 0.35 -1.31 -32.55
CA GLU A 295 0.24 0.15 -32.55
C GLU A 295 -1.19 0.61 -32.30
N LEU A 296 -2.16 0.00 -32.99
CA LEU A 296 -3.57 0.30 -32.79
C LEU A 296 -4.03 -0.06 -31.37
N GLY A 297 -3.56 -1.19 -30.81
CA GLY A 297 -3.85 -1.59 -29.44
C GLY A 297 -3.18 -0.68 -28.40
N LYS A 298 -2.00 -0.11 -28.69
CA LYS A 298 -1.39 0.95 -27.86
C LYS A 298 -2.23 2.22 -27.94
N TRP A 299 -2.62 2.64 -29.14
CA TRP A 299 -3.46 3.82 -29.36
C TRP A 299 -4.78 3.71 -28.60
N TYR A 300 -5.51 2.59 -28.71
CA TYR A 300 -6.76 2.40 -27.95
C TYR A 300 -6.55 2.44 -26.43
N ARG A 301 -5.44 1.89 -25.92
CA ARG A 301 -5.11 1.99 -24.48
C ARG A 301 -4.84 3.42 -24.06
N GLU A 302 -4.09 4.17 -24.86
CA GLU A 302 -3.81 5.60 -24.62
C GLU A 302 -5.10 6.44 -24.67
N GLN A 303 -5.96 6.22 -25.67
CA GLN A 303 -7.25 6.90 -25.77
C GLN A 303 -8.17 6.54 -24.59
N THR A 304 -8.16 5.28 -24.14
CA THR A 304 -8.94 4.85 -22.97
C THR A 304 -8.42 5.50 -21.69
N LEU A 305 -7.10 5.62 -21.52
CA LEU A 305 -6.50 6.31 -20.38
C LEU A 305 -6.84 7.81 -20.40
N PHE A 306 -6.77 8.44 -21.57
CA PHE A 306 -7.15 9.85 -21.74
C PHE A 306 -8.62 10.10 -21.43
N LEU A 307 -9.53 9.23 -21.89
CA LEU A 307 -10.95 9.30 -21.58
C LEU A 307 -11.21 9.11 -20.07
N LYS A 308 -10.53 8.16 -19.42
CA LYS A 308 -10.60 8.00 -17.96
C LYS A 308 -10.14 9.26 -17.24
N GLN A 309 -9.05 9.87 -17.68
CA GLN A 309 -8.53 11.10 -17.10
C GLN A 309 -9.50 12.28 -17.26
N ILE A 310 -10.13 12.46 -18.43
CA ILE A 310 -11.14 13.52 -18.64
C ILE A 310 -12.37 13.28 -17.76
N GLN A 311 -12.77 12.02 -17.56
CA GLN A 311 -13.87 11.67 -16.66
C GLN A 311 -13.50 11.78 -15.17
N GLY A 312 -12.24 12.09 -14.84
CA GLY A 312 -11.73 12.09 -13.47
C GLY A 312 -11.64 10.69 -12.85
N VAL A 313 -11.76 9.62 -13.64
CA VAL A 313 -11.66 8.24 -13.14
C VAL A 313 -10.18 7.94 -12.87
N LYS A 314 -9.83 7.81 -11.60
CA LYS A 314 -8.48 7.47 -11.16
C LYS A 314 -8.21 5.98 -11.30
N GLU A 315 -9.13 5.17 -10.79
CA GLU A 315 -8.96 3.72 -10.76
C GLU A 315 -10.30 2.99 -10.79
N ILE A 316 -10.34 1.83 -11.45
CA ILE A 316 -11.47 0.91 -11.41
C ILE A 316 -10.92 -0.39 -10.82
N ARG A 317 -11.43 -0.79 -9.66
CA ARG A 317 -11.00 -1.98 -8.92
C ARG A 317 -12.13 -3.01 -8.91
N HIS A 318 -11.72 -4.27 -8.91
CA HIS A 318 -12.61 -5.39 -8.60
C HIS A 318 -12.22 -5.92 -7.21
N PRO A 319 -13.04 -5.71 -6.16
CA PRO A 319 -12.73 -6.21 -4.84
C PRO A 319 -12.57 -7.73 -4.88
N LYS A 320 -11.44 -8.22 -4.35
CA LYS A 320 -11.08 -9.64 -4.37
C LYS A 320 -12.21 -10.48 -3.76
N GLY A 321 -12.67 -11.50 -4.48
CA GLY A 321 -13.69 -12.44 -4.00
C GLY A 321 -15.13 -12.05 -4.32
N ASN A 322 -15.40 -10.92 -4.99
CA ASN A 322 -16.75 -10.54 -5.42
C ASN A 322 -16.76 -10.14 -6.89
N ALA A 323 -17.06 -11.10 -7.79
CA ALA A 323 -17.15 -10.83 -9.22
C ALA A 323 -18.28 -9.84 -9.58
N ASP A 324 -19.29 -9.71 -8.71
CA ASP A 324 -20.49 -8.89 -8.92
C ASP A 324 -20.35 -7.45 -8.39
N ARG A 325 -19.14 -7.05 -8.02
CA ARG A 325 -18.85 -5.71 -7.47
C ARG A 325 -17.74 -5.01 -8.24
N ILE A 326 -17.92 -3.71 -8.42
CA ILE A 326 -16.97 -2.83 -9.08
C ILE A 326 -16.79 -1.61 -8.18
N GLU A 327 -15.56 -1.29 -7.85
CA GLU A 327 -15.19 -0.06 -7.16
C GLU A 327 -14.65 0.92 -8.18
N ILE A 328 -15.22 2.11 -8.22
CA ILE A 328 -14.78 3.19 -9.10
C ILE A 328 -14.31 4.35 -8.22
N VAL A 329 -13.05 4.73 -8.39
CA VAL A 329 -12.43 5.84 -7.67
C VAL A 329 -12.33 7.02 -8.63
N TRP A 330 -12.98 8.14 -8.29
CA TRP A 330 -12.78 9.41 -8.98
C TRP A 330 -11.86 10.33 -8.19
N GLU A 331 -11.12 11.14 -8.93
CA GLU A 331 -10.37 12.28 -8.43
C GLU A 331 -11.12 13.54 -8.84
N LEU A 332 -11.65 14.25 -7.85
CA LEU A 332 -12.42 15.49 -7.98
C LEU A 332 -11.47 16.70 -7.92
N ASP A 333 -11.98 17.86 -8.33
CA ASP A 333 -11.23 19.11 -8.32
C ASP A 333 -10.78 19.51 -6.90
N GLY A 334 -9.48 19.75 -6.74
CA GLY A 334 -8.86 20.07 -5.44
C GLY A 334 -8.28 18.86 -4.69
N GLY A 335 -8.05 17.74 -5.38
CA GLY A 335 -7.35 16.57 -4.83
C GLY A 335 -8.21 15.69 -3.92
N VAL A 336 -9.51 15.96 -3.84
CA VAL A 336 -10.47 15.13 -3.10
C VAL A 336 -10.82 13.92 -3.96
N SER A 337 -10.70 12.71 -3.43
CA SER A 337 -11.14 11.50 -4.13
C SER A 337 -12.45 10.98 -3.55
N CYS A 338 -13.30 10.40 -4.41
CA CYS A 338 -14.49 9.68 -3.96
C CYS A 338 -14.50 8.26 -4.54
N THR A 339 -15.02 7.31 -3.76
CA THR A 339 -15.07 5.89 -4.14
C THR A 339 -16.51 5.41 -4.14
N LEU A 340 -17.01 4.97 -5.29
CA LEU A 340 -18.31 4.32 -5.43
C LEU A 340 -18.15 2.82 -5.56
N LEU A 341 -18.85 2.09 -4.71
CA LEU A 341 -19.04 0.66 -4.83
C LEU A 341 -20.34 0.41 -5.60
N VAL A 342 -20.22 -0.12 -6.81
CA VAL A 342 -21.34 -0.58 -7.63
C VAL A 342 -21.45 -2.09 -7.47
N SER A 343 -22.64 -2.57 -7.15
CA SER A 343 -22.98 -3.99 -7.15
C SER A 343 -24.11 -4.24 -8.12
N TYR A 344 -24.03 -5.32 -8.88
CA TYR A 344 -25.11 -5.75 -9.76
C TYR A 344 -25.53 -7.16 -9.39
N LYS A 345 -26.84 -7.41 -9.38
CA LYS A 345 -27.39 -8.75 -9.14
C LYS A 345 -28.27 -9.14 -10.31
N ARG A 346 -28.21 -10.41 -10.69
CA ARG A 346 -29.10 -10.95 -11.71
C ARG A 346 -30.50 -11.10 -11.13
N ASP A 347 -31.49 -10.46 -11.73
CA ASP A 347 -32.89 -10.58 -11.35
C ASP A 347 -33.71 -10.89 -12.60
N GLY A 348 -34.33 -12.08 -12.62
CA GLY A 348 -35.17 -12.50 -13.74
C GLY A 348 -36.44 -11.67 -13.92
N LYS A 349 -36.83 -10.87 -12.92
CA LYS A 349 -38.00 -9.98 -13.00
C LYS A 349 -37.68 -8.60 -13.57
N ALA A 350 -36.42 -8.17 -13.49
CA ALA A 350 -35.99 -6.89 -14.02
C ALA A 350 -35.99 -6.92 -15.56
N PRO A 351 -36.42 -5.84 -16.25
CA PRO A 351 -36.49 -5.81 -17.71
C PRO A 351 -35.12 -5.97 -18.39
N SER A 352 -34.03 -5.59 -17.71
CA SER A 352 -32.65 -5.77 -18.15
C SER A 352 -32.03 -7.12 -17.73
N GLY A 353 -32.72 -7.90 -16.89
CA GLY A 353 -32.19 -9.10 -16.24
C GLY A 353 -31.22 -8.83 -15.08
N TYR A 354 -30.96 -7.56 -14.75
CA TYR A 354 -30.05 -7.15 -13.69
C TYR A 354 -30.64 -5.99 -12.88
N VAL A 355 -30.30 -5.93 -11.59
CA VAL A 355 -30.57 -4.81 -10.71
C VAL A 355 -29.24 -4.24 -10.23
N LEU A 356 -29.04 -2.95 -10.44
CA LEU A 356 -27.90 -2.21 -9.91
C LEU A 356 -28.22 -1.62 -8.55
N ASP A 357 -27.25 -1.71 -7.66
CA ASP A 357 -27.19 -1.02 -6.38
C ASP A 357 -25.82 -0.36 -6.25
N ALA A 358 -25.77 0.85 -5.72
CA ALA A 358 -24.51 1.58 -5.59
C ALA A 358 -24.47 2.39 -4.30
N LYS A 359 -23.30 2.42 -3.68
CA LYS A 359 -23.06 3.12 -2.42
C LYS A 359 -21.68 3.76 -2.42
N PHE A 360 -21.58 4.98 -1.92
CA PHE A 360 -20.28 5.59 -1.66
C PHE A 360 -19.62 4.91 -0.45
N ILE A 361 -18.36 4.52 -0.63
CA ILE A 361 -17.49 4.11 0.48
C ILE A 361 -16.95 5.39 1.13
N ASP A 362 -16.33 6.23 0.30
CA ASP A 362 -15.73 7.49 0.72
C ASP A 362 -16.31 8.59 -0.17
N SER A 363 -17.02 9.54 0.44
CA SER A 363 -17.50 10.76 -0.22
C SER A 363 -17.33 11.92 0.75
N PRO A 364 -16.80 13.08 0.32
CA PRO A 364 -16.64 14.24 1.20
C PRO A 364 -17.98 14.70 1.79
N TYR A 365 -19.06 14.49 1.04
CA TYR A 365 -20.41 14.91 1.41
C TYR A 365 -21.44 13.81 1.05
N PRO A 366 -22.57 13.72 1.78
CA PRO A 366 -23.60 12.72 1.52
C PRO A 366 -24.34 13.00 0.20
N CYS A 367 -24.10 12.17 -0.81
CA CYS A 367 -24.77 12.22 -2.10
C CYS A 367 -25.84 11.14 -2.19
N PRO A 368 -27.14 11.48 -2.24
CA PRO A 368 -28.20 10.51 -2.52
C PRO A 368 -28.03 9.98 -3.95
N LEU A 369 -28.20 8.67 -4.12
CA LEU A 369 -28.10 7.97 -5.41
C LEU A 369 -29.42 7.29 -5.81
N ALA A 370 -30.44 7.36 -4.97
CA ALA A 370 -31.67 6.59 -5.13
C ALA A 370 -32.40 6.92 -6.44
N ASP A 371 -32.42 8.19 -6.82
CA ASP A 371 -32.97 8.71 -8.07
C ASP A 371 -32.19 8.22 -9.29
N ILE A 372 -30.85 8.28 -9.25
CA ILE A 372 -29.97 7.82 -10.32
C ILE A 372 -30.08 6.30 -10.49
N LEU A 373 -30.10 5.56 -9.39
CA LEU A 373 -30.27 4.10 -9.41
C LEU A 373 -31.65 3.70 -9.90
N HIS A 374 -32.69 4.41 -9.46
CA HIS A 374 -34.04 4.20 -9.97
C HIS A 374 -34.08 4.45 -11.48
N ALA A 375 -33.57 5.58 -11.95
CA ALA A 375 -33.49 5.90 -13.37
C ALA A 375 -32.67 4.86 -14.15
N ALA A 376 -31.53 4.41 -13.62
CA ALA A 376 -30.72 3.37 -14.24
C ALA A 376 -31.49 2.05 -14.40
N ASN A 377 -32.21 1.63 -13.35
CA ASN A 377 -32.93 0.35 -13.30
C ASN A 377 -34.29 0.37 -14.02
N THR A 378 -34.96 1.52 -14.12
CA THR A 378 -36.31 1.62 -14.72
C THR A 378 -36.34 2.20 -16.12
N SER A 379 -35.32 2.98 -16.53
CA SER A 379 -35.32 3.62 -17.85
C SER A 379 -35.33 2.57 -18.96
N CYS A 380 -36.36 2.61 -19.81
CA CYS A 380 -36.62 1.63 -20.86
C CYS A 380 -35.53 1.53 -21.94
N HIS A 381 -34.63 2.51 -22.01
CA HIS A 381 -33.49 2.54 -22.92
C HIS A 381 -32.30 1.72 -22.39
N ASN A 382 -32.30 1.39 -21.09
CA ASN A 382 -31.21 0.69 -20.45
C ASN A 382 -31.47 -0.82 -20.28
N ARG A 383 -31.77 -1.52 -21.40
CA ARG A 383 -32.04 -2.98 -21.36
C ARG A 383 -30.81 -3.84 -21.10
N THR A 384 -29.62 -3.26 -21.11
CA THR A 384 -28.36 -3.99 -20.94
C THR A 384 -27.63 -3.49 -19.70
N LEU A 385 -26.89 -4.37 -19.03
CA LEU A 385 -26.03 -3.97 -17.91
C LEU A 385 -25.06 -2.85 -18.32
N GLU A 386 -24.54 -2.90 -19.55
CA GLU A 386 -23.63 -1.87 -20.07
C GLU A 386 -24.29 -0.49 -20.12
N SER A 387 -25.52 -0.37 -20.64
CA SER A 387 -26.20 0.92 -20.73
C SER A 387 -26.59 1.47 -19.35
N MET A 388 -26.97 0.61 -18.41
CA MET A 388 -27.20 1.04 -17.03
C MET A 388 -25.91 1.52 -16.35
N LEU A 389 -24.81 0.78 -16.49
CA LEU A 389 -23.49 1.19 -15.98
C LEU A 389 -22.99 2.47 -16.64
N ARG A 390 -23.25 2.65 -17.94
CA ARG A 390 -22.93 3.88 -18.68
C ARG A 390 -23.70 5.08 -18.11
N HIS A 391 -25.00 4.92 -17.86
CA HIS A 391 -25.79 5.98 -17.25
C HIS A 391 -25.21 6.38 -15.89
N LEU A 392 -24.94 5.39 -15.03
CA LEU A 392 -24.40 5.60 -13.69
C LEU A 392 -23.01 6.24 -13.72
N THR A 393 -22.11 5.78 -14.59
CA THR A 393 -20.74 6.34 -14.73
C THR A 393 -20.72 7.73 -15.34
N GLN A 394 -21.78 8.17 -16.02
CA GLN A 394 -21.91 9.54 -16.54
C GLN A 394 -22.56 10.49 -15.55
N THR A 395 -23.64 10.07 -14.89
CA THR A 395 -24.44 10.95 -14.02
C THR A 395 -23.83 11.11 -12.64
N VAL A 396 -23.30 10.04 -12.05
CA VAL A 396 -22.76 10.07 -10.69
C VAL A 396 -21.57 11.04 -10.55
N PRO A 397 -20.56 11.04 -11.42
CA PRO A 397 -19.41 11.94 -11.25
C PRO A 397 -19.81 13.41 -11.41
N LEU A 398 -20.69 13.71 -12.36
CA LEU A 398 -21.26 15.05 -12.53
C LEU A 398 -22.01 15.48 -11.27
N ARG A 399 -22.80 14.58 -10.69
CA ARG A 399 -23.56 14.86 -9.49
C ARG A 399 -22.68 15.14 -8.28
N ILE A 400 -21.64 14.32 -8.06
CA ILE A 400 -20.69 14.52 -6.96
C ILE A 400 -19.89 15.81 -7.18
N ARG A 401 -19.45 16.08 -8.41
CA ARG A 401 -18.71 17.31 -8.74
C ARG A 401 -19.56 18.55 -8.42
N ASN A 402 -20.79 18.57 -8.92
CA ASN A 402 -21.73 19.66 -8.65
C ASN A 402 -21.97 19.84 -7.16
N LEU A 403 -22.17 18.75 -6.43
CA LEU A 403 -22.36 18.78 -4.98
C LEU A 403 -21.10 19.32 -4.28
N THR A 404 -19.91 18.84 -4.65
CA THR A 404 -18.64 19.28 -4.05
C THR A 404 -18.37 20.76 -4.32
N GLU A 405 -18.61 21.24 -5.55
CA GLU A 405 -18.50 22.66 -5.92
C GLU A 405 -19.50 23.51 -5.15
N ARG A 406 -20.74 23.04 -5.02
CA ARG A 406 -21.79 23.70 -4.24
C ARG A 406 -21.39 23.82 -2.77
N GLU A 407 -21.02 22.73 -2.10
CA GLU A 407 -20.64 22.79 -0.67
C GLU A 407 -19.41 23.68 -0.48
N ARG A 408 -18.42 23.65 -1.38
CA ARG A 408 -17.26 24.55 -1.33
C ARG A 408 -17.66 26.02 -1.47
N GLU A 409 -18.61 26.35 -2.34
CA GLU A 409 -19.12 27.72 -2.48
C GLU A 409 -19.86 28.16 -1.20
N LEU A 410 -20.65 27.27 -0.60
CA LEU A 410 -21.41 27.57 0.62
C LEU A 410 -20.49 27.72 1.84
N GLU A 411 -19.47 26.88 1.97
CA GLU A 411 -18.42 27.04 2.98
C GLU A 411 -17.70 28.40 2.81
N ALA A 412 -17.39 28.79 1.57
CA ALA A 412 -16.79 30.10 1.29
C ALA A 412 -17.74 31.26 1.68
N LEU A 413 -19.03 31.14 1.39
CA LEU A 413 -20.04 32.13 1.79
C LEU A 413 -20.16 32.25 3.32
N CYS A 414 -20.20 31.13 4.04
CA CYS A 414 -20.24 31.14 5.50
C CYS A 414 -18.97 31.76 6.11
N LEU A 415 -17.80 31.52 5.52
CA LEU A 415 -16.55 32.17 5.93
C LEU A 415 -16.62 33.68 5.72
N LEU A 416 -17.08 34.14 4.55
CA LEU A 416 -17.26 35.58 4.27
C LEU A 416 -18.24 36.24 5.25
N ALA A 417 -19.35 35.57 5.57
CA ALA A 417 -20.32 36.04 6.56
C ALA A 417 -19.70 36.13 7.97
N THR A 418 -18.89 35.15 8.37
CA THR A 418 -18.24 35.12 9.70
C THR A 418 -17.16 36.20 9.83
N THR A 419 -16.33 36.39 8.80
CA THR A 419 -15.31 37.46 8.80
C THR A 419 -15.93 38.85 8.91
N ALA A 420 -17.11 39.05 8.31
CA ALA A 420 -17.85 40.30 8.40
C ALA A 420 -18.25 40.65 9.83
N SER A 421 -18.73 39.66 10.59
CA SER A 421 -19.23 39.88 11.95
C SER A 421 -18.11 40.18 12.94
N SER A 422 -16.88 39.71 12.70
CA SER A 422 -15.76 39.91 13.62
C SER A 422 -15.18 41.33 13.60
N GLU A 423 -15.36 42.09 12.51
CA GLU A 423 -14.76 43.43 12.35
C GLU A 423 -15.59 44.55 13.00
N VAL A 424 -16.84 44.27 13.42
CA VAL A 424 -17.79 45.26 13.98
C VAL A 424 -17.50 45.62 15.45
N GLY A 425 -16.48 45.02 16.07
CA GLY A 425 -16.09 45.27 17.47
C GLY A 425 -15.18 46.50 17.72
N GLY A 426 -14.78 47.24 16.69
CA GLY A 426 -13.92 48.42 16.80
C GLY A 426 -14.70 49.74 16.76
N ASP A 427 -14.38 50.66 17.68
CA ASP A 427 -15.06 51.95 17.97
C ASP A 427 -14.96 53.02 16.85
N HIS A 428 -14.90 52.61 15.58
CA HIS A 428 -14.78 53.49 14.41
C HIS A 428 -15.92 53.23 13.42
N SER A 429 -16.82 54.22 13.35
CA SER A 429 -18.14 54.18 12.69
C SER A 429 -18.10 54.25 11.16
N GLU A 430 -17.22 53.50 10.51
CA GLU A 430 -17.33 53.24 9.07
C GLU A 430 -18.02 51.89 8.91
N ILE A 431 -19.36 51.91 8.91
CA ILE A 431 -20.20 50.74 8.63
C ILE A 431 -19.92 50.32 7.19
N HIS A 432 -18.93 49.45 6.99
CA HIS A 432 -18.76 48.77 5.72
C HIS A 432 -19.99 47.88 5.52
N ASN A 433 -20.79 48.23 4.51
CA ASN A 433 -22.03 47.56 4.16
C ASN A 433 -21.69 46.18 3.56
N ASN A 434 -21.33 45.21 4.42
CA ASN A 434 -20.99 43.88 3.96
C ASN A 434 -22.27 43.17 3.51
N VAL A 435 -22.38 42.97 2.20
CA VAL A 435 -23.52 42.37 1.52
C VAL A 435 -23.80 40.93 1.98
N TYR A 436 -22.85 40.27 2.65
CA TYR A 436 -22.95 38.88 3.10
C TYR A 436 -23.20 38.73 4.61
N ALA A 437 -23.32 39.83 5.36
CA ALA A 437 -23.72 39.79 6.75
C ALA A 437 -25.16 39.24 6.83
N GLY A 438 -25.36 38.09 7.50
CA GLY A 438 -26.67 37.44 7.61
C GLY A 438 -26.90 36.24 6.69
N VAL A 439 -25.90 35.78 5.93
CA VAL A 439 -25.98 34.51 5.19
C VAL A 439 -25.69 33.35 6.15
N SER A 440 -26.63 32.40 6.25
CA SER A 440 -26.45 31.14 6.96
C SER A 440 -26.82 29.95 6.06
N TYR A 441 -26.14 28.82 6.25
CA TYR A 441 -26.36 27.60 5.49
C TYR A 441 -26.76 26.47 6.41
N GLU A 442 -27.90 25.82 6.12
CA GLU A 442 -28.35 24.64 6.83
C GLU A 442 -28.07 23.38 5.97
N PRO A 443 -27.10 22.53 6.35
CA PRO A 443 -26.65 21.40 5.53
C PRO A 443 -27.72 20.30 5.37
N ASP A 444 -28.60 20.13 6.35
CA ASP A 444 -29.63 19.08 6.35
C ASP A 444 -30.75 19.39 5.35
N THR A 445 -31.23 20.64 5.35
CA THR A 445 -32.30 21.09 4.44
C THR A 445 -31.75 21.55 3.09
N ARG A 446 -30.43 21.76 3.00
CA ARG A 446 -29.72 22.35 1.85
C ARG A 446 -30.29 23.71 1.47
N GLN A 447 -30.72 24.46 2.49
CA GLN A 447 -31.26 25.80 2.33
C GLN A 447 -30.23 26.83 2.73
N VAL A 448 -30.10 27.87 1.92
CA VAL A 448 -29.31 29.06 2.23
C VAL A 448 -30.29 30.12 2.68
N VAL A 449 -30.18 30.55 3.93
CA VAL A 449 -30.99 31.64 4.48
C VAL A 449 -30.16 32.91 4.41
N VAL A 450 -30.70 33.92 3.74
CA VAL A 450 -30.06 35.23 3.55
C VAL A 450 -30.90 36.27 4.27
N HIS A 451 -30.36 36.86 5.33
CA HIS A 451 -30.96 38.01 6.00
C HIS A 451 -30.41 39.30 5.36
N VAL A 452 -31.31 40.13 4.84
CA VAL A 452 -30.98 41.42 4.21
C VAL A 452 -31.30 42.54 5.19
N ASP A 453 -30.27 43.06 5.85
CA ASP A 453 -30.40 44.07 6.91
C ASP A 453 -31.05 45.36 6.41
N ALA A 454 -30.73 45.81 5.18
CA ALA A 454 -31.25 47.05 4.62
C ALA A 454 -32.78 47.06 4.48
N ALA A 455 -33.39 45.89 4.30
CA ALA A 455 -34.83 45.73 4.14
C ALA A 455 -35.51 45.03 5.33
N ALA A 456 -34.72 44.53 6.30
CA ALA A 456 -35.16 43.61 7.35
C ALA A 456 -35.97 42.42 6.77
N ARG A 457 -35.48 41.81 5.69
CA ARG A 457 -36.14 40.68 5.01
C ARG A 457 -35.28 39.43 5.04
N THR A 458 -35.92 38.30 5.21
CA THR A 458 -35.28 36.98 5.13
C THR A 458 -35.67 36.26 3.84
N PHE A 459 -34.68 35.73 3.12
CA PHE A 459 -34.87 34.89 1.94
C PHE A 459 -34.38 33.47 2.23
N ALA A 460 -35.18 32.46 1.91
CA ALA A 460 -34.77 31.07 1.95
C ALA A 460 -34.59 30.54 0.52
N LEU A 461 -33.35 30.20 0.17
CA LEU A 461 -32.97 29.69 -1.14
C LEU A 461 -32.77 28.17 -1.05
N ARG A 462 -33.34 27.41 -1.98
CA ARG A 462 -33.06 25.99 -2.19
C ARG A 462 -32.24 25.82 -3.44
N LEU A 463 -31.13 25.09 -3.30
CA LEU A 463 -30.26 24.79 -4.42
C LEU A 463 -30.61 23.43 -5.00
N ALA A 464 -30.85 23.41 -6.30
CA ALA A 464 -31.12 22.20 -7.04
C ALA A 464 -29.90 21.27 -7.03
N GLU A 465 -30.19 20.02 -7.31
CA GLU A 465 -29.25 18.93 -7.33
C GLU A 465 -28.15 19.02 -8.40
N ASN A 466 -28.43 19.77 -9.46
CA ASN A 466 -27.53 20.04 -10.59
C ASN A 466 -26.83 21.41 -10.50
N TYR A 467 -27.00 22.14 -9.40
CA TYR A 467 -26.24 23.36 -9.11
C TYR A 467 -24.78 22.99 -8.75
N PRO A 468 -23.76 23.71 -9.25
CA PRO A 468 -23.82 24.98 -9.98
C PRO A 468 -23.96 24.87 -11.50
N ALA A 469 -23.87 23.68 -12.10
CA ALA A 469 -23.92 23.50 -13.56
C ALA A 469 -25.22 24.03 -14.21
N ALA A 470 -26.33 24.06 -13.48
CA ALA A 470 -27.60 24.62 -13.93
C ALA A 470 -27.68 26.16 -13.93
N GLY A 471 -26.70 26.86 -13.32
CA GLY A 471 -26.73 28.31 -13.11
C GLY A 471 -27.96 28.75 -12.33
N ALA A 472 -28.55 29.90 -12.70
CA ALA A 472 -29.79 30.43 -12.10
C ALA A 472 -30.98 29.45 -12.10
N ARG A 473 -31.04 28.47 -13.01
CA ARG A 473 -32.11 27.46 -12.99
C ARG A 473 -32.00 26.51 -11.79
N GLY A 474 -30.81 26.40 -11.22
CA GLY A 474 -30.55 25.63 -10.02
C GLY A 474 -30.77 26.39 -8.71
N ILE A 475 -31.19 27.66 -8.77
CA ILE A 475 -31.49 28.48 -7.59
C ILE A 475 -33.00 28.69 -7.54
N GLU A 476 -33.65 28.21 -6.48
CA GLU A 476 -35.08 28.38 -6.24
C GLU A 476 -35.27 29.18 -4.95
N VAL A 477 -36.04 30.25 -5.00
CA VAL A 477 -36.44 31.01 -3.81
C VAL A 477 -37.68 30.33 -3.25
N VAL A 478 -37.56 29.68 -2.09
CA VAL A 478 -38.63 28.87 -1.49
C VAL A 478 -39.55 29.73 -0.62
N ALA A 479 -38.97 30.68 0.10
CA ALA A 479 -39.71 31.57 0.96
C ALA A 479 -39.06 32.95 0.96
N VAL A 480 -39.91 33.96 1.07
CA VAL A 480 -39.53 35.35 1.32
C VAL A 480 -40.38 35.81 2.49
N GLU A 481 -39.77 36.46 3.47
CA GLU A 481 -40.51 37.05 4.57
C GLU A 481 -41.51 38.09 4.02
N PRO A 482 -42.83 37.88 4.24
CA PRO A 482 -43.86 38.63 3.54
C PRO A 482 -43.92 40.07 4.04
N ARG A 483 -44.15 41.00 3.11
CA ARG A 483 -44.63 42.34 3.46
C ARG A 483 -46.07 42.23 3.92
N MET A 484 -46.43 42.97 4.96
CA MET A 484 -47.71 42.83 5.69
C MET A 484 -48.98 42.95 4.83
N ASP A 485 -48.90 43.35 3.56
CA ASP A 485 -50.05 43.72 2.73
C ASP A 485 -50.11 43.05 1.33
N ASP A 486 -49.19 42.13 0.97
CA ASP A 486 -49.14 41.57 -0.39
C ASP A 486 -49.62 40.10 -0.46
N GLU A 487 -50.69 39.83 -1.23
CA GLU A 487 -51.20 38.48 -1.55
C GLU A 487 -50.41 37.78 -2.68
N VAL A 488 -49.37 38.41 -3.21
CA VAL A 488 -48.60 37.91 -4.36
C VAL A 488 -47.52 36.93 -3.89
N ASP A 489 -47.37 35.81 -4.60
CA ASP A 489 -46.27 34.85 -4.39
C ASP A 489 -44.92 35.46 -4.80
N GLU A 490 -44.35 36.28 -3.92
CA GLU A 490 -43.06 36.97 -4.14
C GLU A 490 -41.92 35.97 -4.38
N ALA A 491 -41.99 34.76 -3.80
CA ALA A 491 -40.96 33.74 -3.98
C ALA A 491 -40.88 33.28 -5.44
N ALA A 492 -42.04 33.12 -6.11
CA ALA A 492 -42.10 32.82 -7.53
C ALA A 492 -41.54 33.97 -8.40
N GLU A 493 -41.81 35.23 -8.04
CA GLU A 493 -41.30 36.40 -8.75
C GLU A 493 -39.78 36.51 -8.65
N TRP A 494 -39.22 36.35 -7.44
CA TRP A 494 -37.77 36.36 -7.25
C TRP A 494 -37.07 35.18 -7.92
N THR A 495 -37.69 34.00 -7.93
CA THR A 495 -37.19 32.84 -8.70
C THR A 495 -37.16 33.15 -10.20
N LYS A 496 -38.18 33.82 -10.73
CA LYS A 496 -38.20 34.28 -12.13
C LYS A 496 -37.11 35.32 -12.38
N ARG A 497 -36.97 36.31 -11.50
CA ARG A 497 -35.93 37.35 -11.59
C ARG A 497 -34.52 36.78 -11.55
N CYS A 498 -34.27 35.78 -10.71
CA CYS A 498 -33.01 35.04 -10.69
C CYS A 498 -32.72 34.41 -12.05
N ARG A 499 -33.71 33.71 -12.64
CA ARG A 499 -33.56 33.08 -13.97
C ARG A 499 -33.32 34.09 -15.10
N ASP A 500 -33.99 35.24 -15.05
CA ASP A 500 -33.88 36.29 -16.08
C ASP A 500 -32.58 37.10 -15.96
N SER A 501 -31.99 37.17 -14.75
CA SER A 501 -30.77 37.95 -14.48
C SER A 501 -29.49 37.36 -15.09
N GLY A 502 -29.50 36.08 -15.47
CA GLY A 502 -28.31 35.39 -16.00
C GLY A 502 -27.25 35.06 -14.95
N VAL A 503 -27.57 35.22 -13.66
CA VAL A 503 -26.71 34.86 -12.54
C VAL A 503 -26.33 33.38 -12.61
N ARG A 504 -25.06 33.07 -12.32
CA ARG A 504 -24.55 31.69 -12.36
C ARG A 504 -24.43 31.06 -10.98
N THR A 505 -24.17 31.87 -9.97
CA THR A 505 -23.85 31.39 -8.63
C THR A 505 -24.68 32.08 -7.54
N VAL A 506 -24.76 31.50 -6.36
CA VAL A 506 -25.47 32.08 -5.21
C VAL A 506 -24.72 33.32 -4.71
N THR A 507 -23.39 33.26 -4.74
CA THR A 507 -22.48 34.39 -4.48
C THR A 507 -22.80 35.65 -5.31
N ASP A 508 -23.19 35.46 -6.58
CA ASP A 508 -23.60 36.53 -7.51
C ASP A 508 -25.05 36.97 -7.28
N PHE A 509 -25.91 36.09 -6.77
CA PHE A 509 -27.33 36.37 -6.54
C PHE A 509 -27.58 37.17 -5.26
N ILE A 510 -26.83 36.91 -4.20
CA ILE A 510 -27.00 37.56 -2.89
C ILE A 510 -26.97 39.10 -3.00
N PRO A 511 -26.02 39.74 -3.73
CA PRO A 511 -26.03 41.19 -3.91
C PRO A 511 -27.27 41.77 -4.60
N MET A 512 -28.05 40.95 -5.32
CA MET A 512 -29.29 41.38 -5.97
C MET A 512 -30.50 41.38 -5.03
N LEU A 513 -30.38 40.78 -3.84
CA LEU A 513 -31.43 40.74 -2.83
C LEU A 513 -31.47 42.01 -1.97
N ASN A 514 -30.35 42.75 -1.93
CA ASN A 514 -30.24 44.09 -1.36
C ASN A 514 -30.84 45.13 -2.31
#